data_AF-A0A1E4JUV1-F1
#
_entry.id   AF-A0A1E4JUV1-F1
#
_cell.length_a   1.000
_cell.length_b   1.000
_cell.length_c   1.000
_cell.angle_alpha   90.00
_cell.angle_beta   90.00
_cell.angle_gamma   90.00
#
_symmetry.space_group_name_H-M   'P 1'
#
loop_
_entity.id
_entity.type
_entity.pdbx_description
1 polymer ?
#
loop_
_entity_poly.entity_id
_entity_poly.type
_entity_poly.pdbx_seq_one_letter_code
_entity_poly.pdbx_strand_id
1 'polypeptide(L)'
;MRLQDAADWLDVYRTEEVATQQELDELVRSMADLHGEISAADINEEFKRLLLDMVEAMRRALAEYQVSGQSGVADAMGDIMARILSRPDVLKKNAASPWLDKVIDAGKKFIKFGADIKDTYEVIGGSAKFLLEHLK
;
A
#
# COMPACT_ATOMS: atom_id res chain seq x y z
N MET A 1 36.34 -4.29 -19.74
CA MET A 1 36.27 -4.22 -18.28
C MET A 1 35.34 -3.07 -17.85
N ARG A 2 34.08 -3.12 -18.32
CA ARG A 2 33.00 -2.16 -17.98
C ARG A 2 31.64 -2.85 -18.09
N LEU A 3 31.47 -3.75 -19.08
CA LEU A 3 30.30 -4.61 -19.21
C LEU A 3 30.32 -5.78 -18.21
N GLN A 4 31.50 -6.34 -17.92
CA GLN A 4 31.66 -7.39 -16.92
C GLN A 4 31.33 -6.87 -15.52
N ASP A 5 31.82 -5.67 -15.16
CA ASP A 5 31.54 -5.06 -13.86
C ASP A 5 30.05 -4.68 -13.69
N ALA A 6 29.37 -4.31 -14.79
CA ALA A 6 27.93 -4.07 -14.78
C ALA A 6 27.12 -5.38 -14.67
N ALA A 7 27.58 -6.45 -15.32
CA ALA A 7 26.98 -7.78 -15.20
C ALA A 7 27.17 -8.36 -13.79
N ASP A 8 28.36 -8.18 -13.20
CA ASP A 8 28.66 -8.61 -11.83
C ASP A 8 27.87 -7.78 -10.80
N TRP A 9 27.65 -6.48 -11.05
CA TRP A 9 26.75 -5.64 -10.23
C TRP A 9 25.28 -6.08 -10.31
N LEU A 10 24.81 -6.46 -11.50
CA LEU A 10 23.45 -6.98 -11.71
C LEU A 10 23.30 -8.40 -11.10
N ASP A 11 24.36 -9.20 -11.08
CA ASP A 11 24.36 -10.55 -10.50
C ASP A 11 24.39 -10.53 -8.96
N VAL A 12 24.95 -9.49 -8.33
CA VAL A 12 24.88 -9.28 -6.86
C VAL A 12 23.46 -8.88 -6.43
N TYR A 13 22.71 -8.20 -7.29
CA TYR A 13 21.28 -7.91 -7.09
C TYR A 13 20.36 -9.02 -7.64
N ARG A 14 20.84 -10.27 -7.69
CA ARG A 14 19.99 -11.41 -8.08
C ARG A 14 18.90 -11.66 -7.03
N THR A 15 17.70 -11.31 -7.47
CA THR A 15 16.39 -11.85 -7.04
C THR A 15 16.01 -11.53 -5.60
N GLU A 16 15.92 -10.25 -5.25
CA GLU A 16 14.70 -9.85 -4.55
C GLU A 16 13.53 -10.26 -5.44
N GLU A 17 12.51 -10.94 -4.91
CA GLU A 17 11.37 -11.44 -5.69
C GLU A 17 10.72 -10.31 -6.49
N VAL A 18 11.19 -10.09 -7.73
CA VAL A 18 10.63 -9.07 -8.60
C VAL A 18 9.26 -9.57 -8.99
N ALA A 19 8.25 -8.85 -8.50
CA ALA A 19 6.86 -8.97 -8.89
C ALA A 19 6.75 -9.19 -10.40
N THR A 20 6.03 -10.23 -10.80
CA THR A 20 5.74 -10.41 -12.22
C THR A 20 4.81 -9.30 -12.70
N GLN A 21 4.90 -8.92 -13.97
CA GLN A 21 3.99 -7.93 -14.55
C GLN A 21 2.53 -8.35 -14.40
N GLN A 22 2.25 -9.66 -14.50
CA GLN A 22 0.91 -10.19 -14.29
C GLN A 22 0.38 -9.92 -12.87
N GLU A 23 1.21 -10.14 -11.84
CA GLU A 23 0.81 -9.87 -10.45
C GLU A 23 0.55 -8.38 -10.21
N LEU A 24 1.36 -7.50 -10.80
CA LEU A 24 1.15 -6.06 -10.73
C LEU A 24 -0.15 -5.65 -11.44
N ASP A 25 -0.41 -6.18 -12.63
CA ASP A 25 -1.63 -5.89 -13.40
C ASP A 25 -2.89 -6.36 -12.66
N GLU A 26 -2.85 -7.56 -12.06
CA GLU A 26 -3.93 -8.10 -11.23
C GLU A 26 -4.19 -7.22 -10.00
N LEU A 27 -3.14 -6.76 -9.33
CA LEU A 27 -3.29 -5.89 -8.17
C LEU A 27 -3.81 -4.50 -8.57
N VAL A 28 -3.33 -3.92 -9.67
CA VAL A 28 -3.81 -2.64 -10.19
C VAL A 28 -5.31 -2.73 -10.52
N ARG A 29 -5.76 -3.81 -11.15
CA ARG A 29 -7.20 -4.05 -11.40
C ARG A 29 -7.98 -4.17 -10.09
N SER A 30 -7.49 -4.95 -9.13
CA SER A 30 -8.13 -5.08 -7.81
C SER A 30 -8.26 -3.73 -7.09
N MET A 31 -7.29 -2.83 -7.23
CA MET A 31 -7.37 -1.48 -6.66
C MET A 31 -8.39 -0.60 -7.40
N ALA A 32 -8.46 -0.72 -8.73
CA ALA A 32 -9.44 0.01 -9.53
C ALA A 32 -10.88 -0.43 -9.22
N ASP A 33 -11.11 -1.74 -9.07
CA ASP A 33 -12.40 -2.31 -8.67
C ASP A 33 -12.80 -1.83 -7.27
N LEU A 34 -11.88 -1.90 -6.30
CA LEU A 34 -12.11 -1.42 -4.94
C LEU A 34 -12.42 0.09 -4.90
N HIS A 35 -11.71 0.89 -5.69
CA HIS A 35 -12.01 2.31 -5.86
C HIS A 35 -13.44 2.53 -6.38
N GLY A 36 -13.87 1.75 -7.38
CA GLY A 36 -15.23 1.77 -7.91
C GLY A 36 -16.28 1.41 -6.86
N GLU A 37 -16.04 0.35 -6.09
CA GLU A 37 -16.93 -0.08 -5.01
C GLU A 37 -17.09 1.00 -3.93
N ILE A 38 -15.98 1.60 -3.46
CA ILE A 38 -16.00 2.66 -2.44
C ILE A 38 -16.69 3.92 -2.98
N SER A 39 -16.48 4.25 -4.26
CA SER A 39 -17.11 5.41 -4.90
C SER A 39 -18.64 5.28 -4.91
N ALA A 40 -19.14 4.07 -5.15
CA ALA A 40 -20.58 3.75 -5.15
C ALA A 40 -21.15 3.50 -3.75
N ALA A 41 -20.32 3.37 -2.73
CA ALA A 41 -20.76 3.04 -1.38
C ALA A 41 -21.53 4.21 -0.73
N ASP A 42 -22.61 3.89 -0.04
CA ASP A 42 -23.33 4.84 0.83
C ASP A 42 -22.70 4.84 2.23
N ILE A 43 -21.62 5.61 2.36
CA ILE A 43 -20.86 5.80 3.60
C ILE A 43 -20.55 7.27 3.80
N ASN A 44 -20.17 7.64 5.02
CA ASN A 44 -19.78 9.01 5.35
C ASN A 44 -18.75 9.56 4.34
N GLU A 45 -19.01 10.76 3.81
CA GLU A 45 -18.22 11.35 2.72
C GLU A 45 -16.76 11.63 3.08
N GLU A 46 -16.48 12.02 4.33
CA GLU A 46 -15.11 12.25 4.79
C GLU A 46 -14.33 10.93 4.88
N PHE A 47 -14.98 9.89 5.37
CA PHE A 47 -14.42 8.53 5.41
C PHE A 47 -14.25 7.95 4.01
N LYS A 48 -15.22 8.13 3.11
CA LYS A 48 -15.13 7.74 1.70
C LYS A 48 -13.91 8.37 1.03
N ARG A 49 -13.71 9.68 1.19
CA ARG A 49 -12.55 10.39 0.65
C ARG A 49 -11.24 9.84 1.19
N LEU A 50 -11.16 9.57 2.50
CA LEU A 50 -9.97 8.96 3.09
C LEU A 50 -9.65 7.61 2.44
N LEU A 51 -10.65 6.73 2.29
CA LEU A 51 -10.44 5.42 1.67
C LEU A 51 -10.04 5.51 0.19
N LEU A 52 -10.71 6.38 -0.58
CA LEU A 52 -10.38 6.61 -1.99
C LEU A 52 -8.96 7.15 -2.16
N ASP A 53 -8.56 8.10 -1.32
CA ASP A 53 -7.19 8.64 -1.31
C ASP A 53 -6.15 7.54 -1.06
N MET A 54 -6.43 6.62 -0.13
CA MET A 54 -5.54 5.50 0.16
C MET A 54 -5.42 4.53 -1.02
N VAL A 55 -6.56 4.15 -1.62
CA VAL A 55 -6.59 3.23 -2.76
C VAL A 55 -5.92 3.84 -3.97
N GLU A 56 -6.12 5.13 -4.22
CA GLU A 56 -5.48 5.84 -5.33
C GLU A 56 -3.97 5.97 -5.13
N ALA A 57 -3.49 6.19 -3.89
CA ALA A 57 -2.06 6.19 -3.58
C ALA A 57 -1.42 4.83 -3.89
N MET A 58 -2.05 3.72 -3.46
CA MET A 58 -1.57 2.37 -3.78
C MET A 58 -1.56 2.13 -5.30
N ARG A 59 -2.64 2.50 -6.00
CA ARG A 59 -2.77 2.31 -7.45
C ARG A 59 -1.67 3.03 -8.23
N ARG A 60 -1.34 4.27 -7.84
CA ARG A 60 -0.27 5.07 -8.49
C ARG A 60 1.10 4.44 -8.28
N ALA A 61 1.41 4.05 -7.05
CA ALA A 61 2.68 3.40 -6.75
C ALA A 61 2.88 2.09 -7.52
N LEU A 62 1.82 1.30 -7.72
CA LEU A 62 1.88 0.11 -8.57
C LEU A 62 2.06 0.44 -10.05
N ALA A 63 1.40 1.48 -10.56
CA ALA A 63 1.56 1.92 -11.93
C ALA A 63 2.98 2.44 -12.22
N GLU A 64 3.63 3.02 -11.23
CA GLU A 64 4.99 3.55 -11.31
C GLU A 64 6.05 2.54 -10.85
N TYR A 65 5.67 1.29 -10.53
CA TYR A 65 6.56 0.28 -9.99
C TYR A 65 7.75 -0.02 -10.91
N GLN A 66 7.57 0.01 -12.23
CA GLN A 66 8.66 -0.19 -13.20
C GLN A 66 9.72 0.92 -13.15
N VAL A 67 9.38 2.10 -12.63
CA VAL A 67 10.26 3.27 -12.55
C VAL A 67 10.89 3.38 -11.15
N SER A 68 10.06 3.28 -10.11
CA SER A 68 10.46 3.55 -8.73
C SER A 68 10.74 2.27 -7.92
N GLY A 69 10.41 1.10 -8.47
CA GLY A 69 10.53 -0.18 -7.80
C GLY A 69 9.82 -0.22 -6.44
N GLN A 70 10.37 -1.01 -5.53
CA GLN A 70 9.88 -1.17 -4.16
C GLN A 70 9.94 0.14 -3.34
N SER A 71 10.85 1.06 -3.67
CA SER A 71 10.97 2.34 -2.94
C SER A 71 9.73 3.21 -3.11
N GLY A 72 9.14 3.24 -4.31
CA GLY A 72 7.88 3.96 -4.56
C GLY A 72 6.69 3.37 -3.80
N VAL A 73 6.70 2.05 -3.55
CA VAL A 73 5.68 1.38 -2.74
C VAL A 73 5.83 1.76 -1.26
N ALA A 74 7.07 1.80 -0.75
CA ALA A 74 7.35 2.20 0.63
C ALA A 74 6.97 3.66 0.89
N ASP A 75 7.32 4.58 -0.02
CA ASP A 75 6.96 6.00 0.09
C ASP A 75 5.44 6.20 0.10
N ALA A 76 4.73 5.52 -0.80
CA ALA A 76 3.26 5.57 -0.83
C ALA A 76 2.63 5.02 0.46
N MET A 77 3.21 3.98 1.06
CA MET A 77 2.76 3.51 2.38
C MET A 77 2.99 4.56 3.47
N GLY A 78 4.14 5.24 3.46
CA GLY A 78 4.42 6.34 4.38
C GLY A 78 3.37 7.45 4.29
N ASP A 79 3.03 7.86 3.06
CA ASP A 79 2.01 8.87 2.79
C ASP A 79 0.61 8.43 3.25
N ILE A 80 0.24 7.18 3.01
CA ILE A 80 -1.02 6.59 3.47
C ILE A 80 -1.10 6.65 5.00
N MET A 81 -0.04 6.23 5.68
CA MET A 81 0.02 6.23 7.15
C MET A 81 -0.03 7.64 7.72
N ALA A 82 0.67 8.61 7.11
CA ALA A 82 0.61 10.01 7.51
C ALA A 82 -0.82 10.57 7.40
N ARG A 83 -1.55 10.23 6.32
CA ARG A 83 -2.95 10.64 6.13
C ARG A 83 -3.88 10.04 7.19
N ILE A 84 -3.74 8.75 7.49
CA ILE A 84 -4.47 8.06 8.56
C ILE A 84 -4.24 8.77 9.89
N LEU A 85 -2.97 9.00 10.26
CA LEU A 85 -2.60 9.64 11.51
C LEU A 85 -3.06 11.11 11.61
N SER A 86 -3.24 11.78 10.47
CA SER A 86 -3.79 13.14 10.43
C SER A 86 -5.31 13.22 10.63
N ARG A 87 -6.02 12.09 10.54
CA ARG A 87 -7.50 12.01 10.66
C ARG A 87 -7.96 10.91 11.64
N PRO A 88 -7.47 10.91 12.89
CA PRO A 88 -7.79 9.84 13.84
C PRO A 88 -9.29 9.78 14.17
N ASP A 89 -9.98 10.92 14.20
CA ASP A 89 -11.41 10.98 14.53
C ASP A 89 -12.30 10.29 13.48
N VAL A 90 -11.94 10.41 12.21
CA VAL A 90 -12.64 9.76 11.09
C VAL A 90 -12.48 8.25 11.20
N LEU A 91 -11.28 7.77 11.51
CA LEU A 91 -11.00 6.35 11.72
C LEU A 91 -11.70 5.81 12.96
N LYS A 92 -11.64 6.50 14.11
CA LYS A 92 -12.34 6.09 15.35
C LYS A 92 -13.82 5.85 15.10
N LYS A 93 -14.48 6.79 14.43
CA LYS A 93 -15.92 6.72 14.14
C LYS A 93 -16.30 5.60 13.17
N ASN A 94 -15.35 5.13 12.36
CA ASN A 94 -15.59 4.14 11.30
C ASN A 94 -14.76 2.86 11.49
N ALA A 95 -14.21 2.62 12.69
CA ALA A 95 -13.29 1.51 12.95
C ALA A 95 -13.92 0.12 12.71
N ALA A 96 -15.24 0.00 12.85
CA ALA A 96 -15.99 -1.22 12.58
C ALA A 96 -16.52 -1.31 11.13
N SER A 97 -16.11 -0.40 10.24
CA SER A 97 -16.59 -0.37 8.86
C SER A 97 -15.92 -1.48 8.03
N PRO A 98 -16.68 -2.32 7.31
CA PRO A 98 -16.12 -3.35 6.44
C PRO A 98 -15.29 -2.76 5.29
N TRP A 99 -15.50 -1.50 4.96
CA TRP A 99 -14.72 -0.78 3.95
C TRP A 99 -13.30 -0.48 4.41
N LEU A 100 -13.11 -0.25 5.72
CA LEU A 100 -11.78 -0.08 6.29
C LEU A 100 -10.99 -1.40 6.18
N ASP A 101 -11.62 -2.53 6.53
CA ASP A 101 -11.01 -3.85 6.43
C ASP A 101 -10.60 -4.19 5.00
N LYS A 102 -11.48 -3.94 4.02
CA LYS A 102 -11.17 -4.13 2.58
C LYS A 102 -9.94 -3.33 2.15
N VAL A 103 -9.84 -2.07 2.56
CA VAL A 103 -8.70 -1.21 2.21
C VAL A 103 -7.42 -1.66 2.93
N ILE A 104 -7.52 -2.11 4.19
CA ILE A 104 -6.38 -2.67 4.93
C ILE A 104 -5.88 -3.95 4.25
N ASP A 105 -6.78 -4.83 3.81
CA ASP A 105 -6.41 -6.07 3.12
C ASP A 105 -5.79 -5.80 1.75
N ALA A 106 -6.27 -4.77 1.04
CA ALA A 106 -5.60 -4.25 -0.15
C ALA A 106 -4.19 -3.73 0.17
N GLY A 107 -4.03 -2.99 1.28
CA GLY A 107 -2.74 -2.55 1.80
C GLY A 107 -1.77 -3.70 2.09
N LYS A 108 -2.23 -4.77 2.75
CA LYS A 108 -1.43 -5.99 2.99
C LYS A 108 -0.91 -6.62 1.70
N LYS A 109 -1.76 -6.70 0.67
CA LYS A 109 -1.34 -7.20 -0.65
C LYS A 109 -0.32 -6.26 -1.30
N PHE A 110 -0.54 -4.95 -1.20
CA PHE A 110 0.36 -3.92 -1.73
C PHE A 110 1.76 -3.96 -1.07
N ILE A 111 1.83 -4.17 0.25
CA ILE A 111 3.09 -4.31 0.99
C ILE A 111 3.92 -5.51 0.54
N LYS A 112 3.29 -6.58 0.03
CA LYS A 112 4.02 -7.72 -0.55
C LYS A 112 4.93 -7.30 -1.73
N PHE A 113 4.65 -6.15 -2.35
CA PHE A 113 5.41 -5.58 -3.46
C PHE A 113 6.35 -4.44 -3.03
N GLY A 114 6.40 -4.10 -1.74
CA GLY A 114 7.29 -3.08 -1.16
C GLY A 114 8.45 -3.72 -0.39
N ALA A 115 9.44 -2.90 -0.02
CA ALA A 115 10.69 -3.36 0.60
C ALA A 115 10.49 -4.28 1.81
N ASP A 116 11.41 -5.24 1.93
CA ASP A 116 11.56 -6.31 2.92
C ASP A 116 10.39 -6.42 3.90
N ILE A 117 9.53 -7.42 3.68
CA ILE A 117 8.29 -7.73 4.41
C ILE A 117 8.45 -7.53 5.93
N LYS A 118 9.64 -7.75 6.48
CA LYS A 118 9.96 -7.61 7.90
C LYS A 118 9.84 -6.19 8.44
N ASP A 119 10.43 -5.19 7.78
CA ASP A 119 10.44 -3.81 8.28
C ASP A 119 9.08 -3.15 8.05
N THR A 120 8.44 -3.44 6.91
CA THR A 120 7.13 -2.89 6.59
C THR A 120 6.01 -3.52 7.46
N TYR A 121 6.09 -4.81 7.80
CA TYR A 121 5.21 -5.42 8.81
C TYR A 121 5.52 -4.96 10.24
N GLU A 122 6.75 -4.61 10.59
CA GLU A 122 7.03 -4.00 11.91
C GLU A 122 6.48 -2.57 11.99
N VAL A 123 6.62 -1.79 10.93
CA VAL A 123 6.07 -0.42 10.86
C VAL A 123 4.55 -0.46 10.86
N ILE A 124 3.92 -1.33 10.06
CA ILE A 124 2.46 -1.40 9.95
C ILE A 124 1.86 -2.24 11.06
N GLY A 125 2.50 -3.33 11.49
CA GLY A 125 2.09 -4.09 12.66
C GLY A 125 2.24 -3.26 13.94
N GLY A 126 3.32 -2.50 14.09
CA GLY A 126 3.51 -1.55 15.19
C GLY A 126 2.50 -0.40 15.14
N SER A 127 2.27 0.19 13.97
CA SER A 127 1.34 1.32 13.82
C SER A 127 -0.13 0.91 13.83
N ALA A 128 -0.50 -0.23 13.25
CA ALA A 128 -1.86 -0.78 13.28
C ALA A 128 -2.19 -1.35 14.66
N LYS A 129 -1.23 -1.98 15.37
CA LYS A 129 -1.40 -2.35 16.77
C LYS A 129 -1.51 -1.10 17.65
N PHE A 130 -0.66 -0.10 17.45
CA PHE A 130 -0.76 1.19 18.14
C PHE A 130 -2.12 1.87 17.90
N LEU A 131 -2.58 1.93 16.65
CA LEU A 131 -3.90 2.44 16.28
C LEU A 131 -5.01 1.59 16.92
N LEU A 132 -5.01 0.26 16.79
CA LEU A 132 -6.03 -0.61 17.39
C LEU A 132 -6.04 -0.58 18.93
N GLU A 133 -4.89 -0.34 19.57
CA GLU A 133 -4.77 -0.19 21.04
C GLU A 133 -5.19 1.20 21.53
N HIS A 134 -5.03 2.27 20.73
CA HIS A 134 -5.37 3.66 21.11
C HIS A 134 -6.67 4.21 20.48
N LEU A 135 -7.32 3.41 19.62
CA LEU A 135 -8.66 3.65 19.07
C LEU A 135 -9.76 2.89 19.85
N LYS A 136 -9.41 2.00 20.79
CA LYS A 136 -10.32 1.47 21.83
C LYS A 136 -10.45 2.43 23.01
#